data_AF-A0A0C1N7Z8-F1
#
_entry.id   AF-A0A0C1N7Z8-F1
#
_cell.length_a   1.000
_cell.length_b   1.000
_cell.length_c   1.000
_cell.angle_alpha   90.00
_cell.angle_beta   90.00
_cell.angle_gamma   90.00
#
_symmetry.space_group_name_H-M   'P 1'
#
loop_
_entity.id
_entity.type
_entity.pdbx_description
1 polymer ?
#
loop_
_entity_poly.entity_id
_entity_poly.type
_entity_poly.pdbx_seq_one_letter_code
_entity_poly.pdbx_strand_id
1 'polypeptide(L)'
;MDSIDKLLAELKANYEQPKPEQSQQVPTNAIANYEQPKPEQSQQVPTNAIAIPLSKATNPIDNLLEQVKAEFEQKDLALEWERQEQIQQEQIQLLEIEAKKIETLKKQAQDWLDKLDPYSPEGLWFERFSEGYPSKIEAAIEYLQNNS
;
A
#
# COMPACT_ATOMS: atom_id res chain seq x y z
N MET A 1 -14.40 -1.03 -14.06
CA MET A 1 -13.14 -1.74 -14.40
C MET A 1 -12.11 -0.66 -14.59
N ASP A 2 -11.50 -0.35 -13.47
CA ASP A 2 -11.07 0.99 -13.13
C ASP A 2 -9.62 1.15 -13.56
N SER A 3 -9.27 2.35 -14.03
CA SER A 3 -7.94 2.63 -14.61
C SER A 3 -6.77 2.31 -13.66
N ILE A 4 -7.05 2.18 -12.36
CA ILE A 4 -6.14 1.78 -11.31
C ILE A 4 -5.76 0.30 -11.42
N ASP A 5 -6.73 -0.59 -11.66
CA ASP A 5 -6.46 -2.03 -11.82
C ASP A 5 -5.55 -2.29 -13.02
N LYS A 6 -5.73 -1.50 -14.09
CA LYS A 6 -4.91 -1.58 -15.29
C LYS A 6 -3.46 -1.15 -15.03
N LEU A 7 -3.27 -0.08 -14.26
CA LEU A 7 -1.93 0.40 -13.89
C LEU A 7 -1.21 -0.59 -12.97
N LEU A 8 -1.94 -1.18 -12.02
CA LEU A 8 -1.41 -2.19 -11.10
C LEU A 8 -1.02 -3.48 -11.84
N ALA A 9 -1.83 -3.91 -12.81
CA ALA A 9 -1.52 -5.05 -13.67
C ALA A 9 -0.26 -4.80 -14.52
N GLU A 10 -0.08 -3.59 -15.04
CA GLU A 10 1.09 -3.20 -15.84
C GLU A 10 2.38 -3.21 -15.00
N LEU A 11 2.33 -2.69 -13.77
CA LEU A 11 3.46 -2.70 -12.83
C LEU A 11 3.87 -4.12 -12.40
N LYS A 12 2.89 -4.98 -12.14
CA LYS A 12 3.14 -6.38 -11.78
C LYS A 12 3.76 -7.16 -12.94
N ALA A 13 3.25 -6.98 -14.16
CA ALA A 13 3.78 -7.62 -15.35
C ALA A 13 5.26 -7.25 -15.62
N ASN A 14 5.68 -6.02 -15.28
CA ASN A 14 7.06 -5.57 -15.45
C ASN A 14 8.02 -6.16 -14.40
N TYR A 15 7.52 -6.57 -13.22
CA TYR A 15 8.31 -7.18 -12.15
C TYR A 15 8.48 -8.70 -12.32
N GLU A 16 7.57 -9.37 -13.02
CA GLU A 16 7.57 -10.83 -13.21
C GLU A 16 8.32 -11.29 -14.49
N GLN A 17 8.98 -10.40 -15.25
CA GLN A 17 9.82 -10.83 -16.37
C GLN A 17 11.14 -11.46 -15.87
N PRO A 18 11.42 -12.74 -16.21
CA PRO A 18 12.71 -13.34 -15.91
C PRO A 18 13.80 -12.68 -16.76
N LYS A 19 14.80 -12.14 -16.06
CA LYS A 19 16.06 -11.59 -16.58
C LYS A 19 16.75 -12.64 -17.48
N PRO A 20 17.02 -12.36 -18.77
CA PRO A 20 17.90 -13.24 -19.54
C PRO A 20 19.33 -13.08 -19.02
N GLU A 21 19.90 -14.19 -18.56
CA GLU A 21 21.32 -14.36 -18.26
C GLU A 21 22.15 -14.03 -19.51
N GLN A 22 22.93 -12.95 -19.46
CA GLN A 22 24.04 -12.74 -20.39
C GLN A 22 25.31 -13.35 -19.80
N SER A 23 25.64 -14.53 -20.31
CA SER A 23 26.90 -15.23 -20.11
C SER A 23 28.08 -14.37 -20.58
N GLN A 24 28.96 -13.96 -19.65
CA GLN A 24 30.31 -13.50 -19.99
C GLN A 24 31.27 -14.69 -19.94
N GLN A 25 31.64 -15.17 -21.11
CA GLN A 25 32.72 -16.12 -21.32
C GLN A 25 34.05 -15.39 -21.11
N VAL A 26 34.85 -15.87 -20.14
CA VAL A 26 36.26 -15.51 -19.99
C VAL A 26 37.12 -16.58 -20.66
N PRO A 27 38.06 -16.23 -21.56
CA PRO A 27 39.18 -17.08 -21.90
C PRO A 27 40.42 -16.67 -21.09
N THR A 28 40.95 -17.66 -20.37
CA THR A 28 42.20 -17.71 -19.62
C THR A 28 43.44 -17.56 -20.52
N ASN A 29 44.46 -16.79 -20.12
CA ASN A 29 45.85 -17.25 -19.83
C ASN A 29 46.95 -16.17 -19.95
N ALA A 30 47.74 -16.05 -18.87
CA ALA A 30 49.18 -15.70 -18.70
C ALA A 30 49.76 -14.44 -19.41
N ILE A 31 50.55 -13.57 -18.77
CA ILE A 31 52.00 -13.75 -18.47
C ILE A 31 52.50 -12.66 -17.47
N ALA A 32 53.27 -13.13 -16.48
CA ALA A 32 54.44 -12.56 -15.75
C ALA A 32 54.50 -11.13 -15.17
N ASN A 33 54.71 -11.08 -13.84
CA ASN A 33 55.73 -10.35 -13.06
C ASN A 33 56.38 -9.09 -13.63
N TYR A 34 56.23 -7.96 -12.93
CA TYR A 34 57.33 -7.00 -12.67
C TYR A 34 57.17 -6.36 -11.27
N GLU A 35 58.31 -6.24 -10.59
CA GLU A 35 58.53 -5.89 -9.18
C GLU A 35 57.98 -4.53 -8.71
N GLN A 36 57.50 -4.48 -7.45
CA GLN A 36 57.37 -3.24 -6.68
C GLN A 36 58.65 -2.97 -5.88
N PRO A 37 59.32 -1.81 -6.03
CA PRO A 37 60.36 -1.40 -5.10
C PRO A 37 59.74 -0.79 -3.83
N LYS A 38 60.18 -1.34 -2.70
CA LYS A 38 60.02 -0.81 -1.34
C LYS A 38 60.80 0.51 -1.19
N PRO A 39 60.22 1.59 -0.61
CA PRO A 39 61.01 2.67 -0.04
C PRO A 39 61.14 2.48 1.48
N GLU A 40 62.39 2.56 1.93
CA GLU A 40 62.84 2.52 3.30
C GLU A 40 62.34 3.71 4.13
N GLN A 41 62.25 3.46 5.44
CA GLN A 41 62.03 4.45 6.49
C GLN A 41 63.10 5.55 6.44
N SER A 42 62.70 6.81 6.59
CA SER A 42 63.52 7.83 7.26
C SER A 42 62.68 9.00 7.78
N GLN A 43 62.68 9.12 9.11
CA GLN A 43 62.75 10.34 9.91
C GLN A 43 61.50 11.25 9.98
N GLN A 44 60.82 11.09 11.12
CA GLN A 44 59.84 12.00 11.69
C GLN A 44 60.52 13.32 12.11
N VAL A 45 60.00 14.44 11.64
CA VAL A 45 60.18 15.76 12.27
C VAL A 45 58.85 16.17 12.91
N PRO A 46 58.82 16.60 14.19
CA PRO A 46 57.57 17.00 14.82
C PRO A 46 57.23 18.42 14.37
N THR A 47 56.20 18.58 13.55
CA THR A 47 55.57 19.89 13.31
C THR A 47 54.24 19.92 14.02
N ASN A 48 54.13 20.83 14.99
CA ASN A 48 52.98 21.09 15.84
C ASN A 48 51.65 20.96 15.08
N ALA A 49 50.80 20.05 15.55
CA ALA A 49 49.38 20.09 15.24
C ALA A 49 48.77 21.35 15.86
N ILE A 50 48.60 22.39 15.05
CA ILE A 50 47.60 23.41 15.34
C ILE A 50 46.26 22.73 15.04
N ALA A 51 45.62 22.20 16.08
CA ALA A 51 44.23 21.81 16.03
C ALA A 51 43.42 23.07 15.74
N ILE A 52 43.08 23.30 14.47
CA ILE A 52 42.03 24.24 14.12
C ILE A 52 40.74 23.57 14.62
N PRO A 53 40.03 24.11 15.63
CA PRO A 53 38.69 23.63 15.90
C PRO A 53 37.90 23.89 14.62
N LEU A 54 37.37 22.83 14.02
CA LEU A 54 36.41 22.89 12.93
C LEU A 54 35.18 23.62 13.45
N SER A 55 35.28 24.95 13.47
CA SER A 55 34.18 25.83 13.78
C SER A 55 33.12 25.53 12.73
N LYS A 56 31.93 25.22 13.23
CA LYS A 56 30.70 25.00 12.49
C LYS A 56 30.37 26.29 11.74
N ALA A 57 31.12 26.57 10.67
CA ALA A 57 30.81 27.64 9.74
C ALA A 57 29.52 27.21 9.06
N THR A 58 28.43 27.83 9.47
CA THR A 58 27.11 27.73 8.87
C THR A 58 27.24 28.23 7.44
N ASN A 59 27.61 27.35 6.51
CA ASN A 59 27.72 27.72 5.12
C ASN A 59 26.30 28.12 4.64
N PRO A 60 26.12 29.25 3.96
CA PRO A 60 24.81 29.64 3.44
C PRO A 60 24.25 28.60 2.47
N ILE A 61 25.12 27.83 1.82
CA ILE A 61 24.77 26.67 0.99
C ILE A 61 24.14 25.54 1.83
N ASP A 62 24.70 25.22 2.99
CA ASP A 62 24.18 24.16 3.87
C ASP A 62 22.82 24.55 4.47
N ASN A 63 22.66 25.83 4.83
CA ASN A 63 21.38 26.36 5.33
C ASN A 63 20.29 26.31 4.26
N LEU A 64 20.62 26.67 3.02
CA LEU A 64 19.71 26.57 1.88
C LEU A 64 19.33 25.10 1.60
N LEU A 65 20.29 24.18 1.69
CA LEU A 65 20.03 22.75 1.48
C LEU A 65 19.10 22.17 2.55
N GLU A 66 19.31 22.54 3.81
CA GLU A 66 18.46 22.13 4.93
C GLU A 66 17.03 22.70 4.80
N GLN A 67 16.90 23.95 4.33
CA GLN A 67 15.61 24.57 4.07
C GLN A 67 14.84 23.88 2.94
N VAL A 68 15.49 23.55 1.83
CA VAL A 68 14.85 22.80 0.73
C VAL A 68 14.44 21.40 1.19
N LYS A 69 15.29 20.71 1.96
CA LYS A 69 14.97 19.40 2.53
C LYS A 69 13.74 19.45 3.42
N ALA A 70 13.65 20.44 4.31
CA ALA A 70 12.51 20.63 5.19
C ALA A 70 11.22 20.95 4.40
N GLU A 71 11.30 21.73 3.32
CA GLU A 71 10.13 22.03 2.49
C GLU A 71 9.60 20.76 1.76
N PHE A 72 10.50 19.92 1.26
CA PHE A 72 10.10 18.64 0.65
C PHE A 72 9.47 17.69 1.66
N GLU A 73 10.08 17.53 2.84
CA GLU A 73 9.52 16.70 3.91
C GLU A 73 8.14 17.21 4.35
N GLN A 74 7.97 18.53 4.45
CA GLN A 74 6.69 19.13 4.81
C GLN A 74 5.63 18.94 3.72
N LYS A 75 6.01 19.05 2.44
CA LYS A 75 5.13 18.75 1.30
C LYS A 75 4.72 17.28 1.27
N ASP A 76 5.65 16.37 1.50
CA ASP A 76 5.37 14.93 1.51
C ASP A 76 4.41 14.58 2.65
N LEU A 77 4.60 15.15 3.84
CA LEU A 77 3.68 14.99 4.97
C LEU A 77 2.28 15.53 4.66
N ALA A 78 2.19 16.70 4.02
CA ALA A 78 0.91 17.29 3.63
C ALA A 78 0.18 16.44 2.58
N LEU A 79 0.91 15.92 1.59
CA LEU A 79 0.36 15.04 0.56
C LEU A 79 -0.13 13.71 1.16
N GLU A 80 0.64 13.12 2.09
CA GLU A 80 0.23 11.89 2.76
C GLU A 80 -1.02 12.11 3.61
N TRP A 81 -1.11 13.25 4.29
CA TRP A 81 -2.30 13.62 5.05
C TRP A 81 -3.53 13.76 4.15
N GLU A 82 -3.40 14.45 3.01
CA GLU A 82 -4.49 14.60 2.03
C GLU A 82 -4.92 13.24 1.48
N ARG A 83 -3.98 12.35 1.15
CA ARG A 83 -4.29 10.98 0.73
C ARG A 83 -5.05 10.22 1.82
N GLN A 84 -4.62 10.33 3.07
CA GLN A 84 -5.27 9.65 4.18
C GLN A 84 -6.70 10.17 4.41
N GLU A 85 -6.92 11.48 4.25
CA GLU A 85 -8.25 12.07 4.33
C GLU A 85 -9.16 11.55 3.22
N GLN A 86 -8.68 11.50 1.97
CA GLN A 86 -9.43 10.95 0.84
C GLN A 86 -9.83 9.49 1.09
N ILE A 87 -8.88 8.65 1.52
CA ILE A 87 -9.14 7.24 1.83
C ILE A 87 -10.22 7.10 2.92
N GLN A 88 -10.18 7.93 3.97
CA GLN A 88 -11.19 7.91 5.02
C GLN A 88 -12.57 8.33 4.50
N GLN A 89 -12.64 9.38 3.68
CA GLN A 89 -13.90 9.82 3.07
C GLN A 89 -14.50 8.74 2.17
N GLU A 90 -13.68 8.07 1.35
CA GLU A 90 -14.12 6.95 0.52
C GLU A 90 -14.66 5.79 1.37
N GLN A 91 -13.98 5.42 2.46
CA GLN A 91 -14.48 4.39 3.38
C GLN A 91 -15.82 4.77 4.01
N ILE A 92 -15.96 6.02 4.47
CA ILE A 92 -17.22 6.51 5.06
C ILE A 92 -18.36 6.44 4.03
N GLN A 93 -18.09 6.83 2.79
CA GLN A 93 -19.09 6.75 1.72
C GLN A 93 -19.51 5.31 1.42
N LEU A 94 -18.55 4.38 1.35
CA LEU A 94 -18.84 2.96 1.13
C LEU A 94 -19.69 2.38 2.26
N LEU A 95 -19.34 2.69 3.52
CA LEU A 95 -20.12 2.28 4.69
C LEU A 95 -21.54 2.87 4.67
N GLU A 96 -21.71 4.13 4.25
CA GLU A 96 -23.03 4.75 4.15
C GLU A 96 -23.88 4.08 3.05
N ILE A 97 -23.28 3.77 1.89
CA ILE A 97 -23.95 3.07 0.80
C ILE A 97 -24.38 1.68 1.26
N GLU A 98 -23.50 0.94 1.94
CA GLU A 98 -23.81 -0.38 2.46
C GLU A 98 -24.92 -0.33 3.52
N ALA A 99 -24.85 0.61 4.46
CA ALA A 99 -25.88 0.81 5.47
C ALA A 99 -27.25 1.11 4.84
N LYS A 100 -27.30 1.99 3.83
CA LYS A 100 -28.53 2.29 3.09
C LYS A 100 -29.09 1.07 2.36
N LYS A 101 -28.22 0.25 1.77
CA LYS A 101 -28.62 -1.00 1.10
C LYS A 101 -29.22 -1.98 2.10
N ILE A 102 -28.56 -2.20 3.24
CA ILE A 102 -29.04 -3.08 4.30
C ILE A 102 -30.38 -2.56 4.86
N GLU A 103 -30.51 -1.25 5.10
CA GLU A 103 -31.77 -0.67 5.58
C GLU A 103 -32.92 -0.88 4.58
N THR A 104 -32.64 -0.69 3.29
CA THR A 104 -33.63 -0.90 2.22
C THR A 104 -34.04 -2.37 2.13
N LEU A 105 -33.07 -3.28 2.13
CA LEU A 105 -33.31 -4.72 2.14
C LEU A 105 -34.10 -5.15 3.37
N LYS A 106 -33.77 -4.60 4.54
CA LYS A 106 -34.50 -4.88 5.78
C LYS A 106 -35.96 -4.45 5.70
N LYS A 107 -36.25 -3.27 5.12
CA LYS A 107 -37.62 -2.81 4.89
C LYS A 107 -38.36 -3.73 3.91
N GLN A 108 -37.73 -4.06 2.79
CA GLN A 108 -38.31 -4.99 1.81
C GLN A 108 -38.57 -6.37 2.41
N ALA A 109 -37.65 -6.88 3.22
CA ALA A 109 -37.79 -8.15 3.94
C ALA A 109 -38.96 -8.11 4.92
N GLN A 110 -39.09 -7.02 5.68
CA GLN A 110 -40.23 -6.83 6.59
C GLN A 110 -41.56 -6.78 5.81
N ASP A 111 -41.64 -5.97 4.76
CA ASP A 111 -42.82 -5.87 3.90
C ASP A 111 -43.18 -7.20 3.24
N TRP A 112 -42.17 -8.00 2.86
CA TRP A 112 -42.37 -9.32 2.29
C TRP A 112 -42.90 -10.31 3.34
N LEU A 113 -42.31 -10.32 4.54
CA LEU A 113 -42.79 -11.15 5.66
C LEU A 113 -44.21 -10.81 6.07
N ASP A 114 -44.58 -9.53 6.09
CA ASP A 114 -45.93 -9.09 6.45
C ASP A 114 -46.97 -9.49 5.39
N LYS A 115 -46.55 -9.66 4.12
CA LYS A 115 -47.39 -10.15 3.01
C LYS A 115 -47.36 -11.66 2.85
N LEU A 116 -46.39 -12.34 3.46
CA LEU A 116 -46.20 -13.78 3.34
C LEU A 116 -47.31 -14.49 4.12
N ASP A 117 -48.13 -15.25 3.40
CA ASP A 117 -49.15 -16.11 4.04
C ASP A 117 -48.45 -17.35 4.65
N PRO A 118 -48.54 -17.56 5.98
CA PRO A 118 -47.93 -18.71 6.65
C PRO A 118 -48.41 -20.07 6.13
N TYR A 119 -49.59 -20.13 5.51
CA TYR A 119 -50.16 -21.37 4.96
C TYR A 119 -49.87 -21.55 3.47
N SER A 120 -49.24 -20.58 2.81
CA SER A 120 -48.77 -20.72 1.42
C SER A 120 -47.60 -21.71 1.34
N PRO A 121 -47.39 -22.38 0.20
CA PRO A 121 -46.19 -23.20 -0.03
C PRO A 121 -44.89 -22.44 0.28
N GLU A 122 -44.82 -21.16 -0.07
CA GLU A 122 -43.69 -20.26 0.20
C GLU A 122 -43.55 -19.94 1.69
N GLY A 123 -44.66 -19.75 2.42
CA GLY A 123 -44.64 -19.52 3.87
C GLY A 123 -44.13 -20.73 4.64
N LEU A 124 -44.60 -21.92 4.27
CA LEU A 124 -44.15 -23.18 4.85
C LEU A 124 -42.68 -23.47 4.53
N TRP A 125 -42.25 -23.18 3.31
CA TRP A 125 -40.84 -23.31 2.93
C TRP A 125 -39.97 -22.32 3.71
N PHE A 126 -40.40 -21.06 3.81
CA PHE A 126 -39.66 -20.01 4.48
C PHE A 126 -39.51 -20.28 5.98
N GLU A 127 -40.52 -20.86 6.63
CA GLU A 127 -40.43 -21.25 8.04
C GLU A 127 -39.23 -22.17 8.27
N ARG A 128 -39.11 -23.23 7.45
CA ARG A 128 -37.99 -24.19 7.53
C ARG A 128 -36.66 -23.57 7.12
N PHE A 129 -36.68 -22.67 6.15
CA PHE A 129 -35.49 -21.92 5.73
C PHE A 129 -34.98 -21.03 6.87
N SER A 130 -35.88 -20.36 7.59
CA SER A 130 -35.55 -19.43 8.66
C SER A 130 -35.02 -20.10 9.95
N GLU A 131 -35.24 -21.40 10.13
CA GLU A 131 -34.72 -22.15 11.29
C GLU A 131 -33.19 -22.11 11.40
N GLY A 132 -32.49 -21.94 10.28
CA GLY A 132 -31.03 -21.84 10.24
C GLY A 132 -30.48 -20.45 10.58
N TYR A 133 -31.34 -19.45 10.71
CA TYR A 133 -30.96 -18.05 10.89
C TYR A 133 -31.27 -17.53 12.29
N PRO A 134 -30.55 -16.51 12.77
CA PRO A 134 -30.82 -15.88 14.06
C PRO A 134 -32.22 -15.24 14.12
N SER A 135 -32.72 -14.77 12.98
CA SER A 135 -34.03 -14.14 12.86
C SER A 135 -34.68 -14.42 11.52
N LYS A 136 -36.02 -14.39 11.49
CA LYS A 136 -36.80 -14.47 10.24
C LYS A 136 -36.49 -13.30 9.31
N ILE A 137 -36.17 -12.13 9.86
CA ILE A 137 -35.78 -10.97 9.04
C ILE A 137 -34.44 -11.21 8.35
N GLU A 138 -33.43 -11.79 9.02
CA GLU A 138 -32.16 -12.16 8.38
C GLU A 138 -32.38 -13.13 7.22
N ALA A 139 -33.17 -14.18 7.46
CA ALA A 139 -33.50 -15.15 6.42
C ALA A 139 -34.22 -14.47 5.23
N ALA A 140 -35.18 -13.59 5.50
CA ALA A 140 -35.88 -12.86 4.45
C ALA A 140 -34.96 -11.91 3.68
N ILE A 141 -34.01 -11.25 4.35
CA ILE A 141 -32.99 -10.42 3.70
C ILE A 141 -32.14 -11.28 2.76
N GLU A 142 -31.64 -12.44 3.21
CA GLU A 142 -30.80 -13.31 2.39
C GLU A 142 -31.58 -13.90 1.20
N TYR A 143 -32.84 -14.30 1.43
CA TYR A 143 -33.71 -14.77 0.36
C TYR A 143 -33.94 -13.68 -0.71
N LEU A 144 -34.29 -12.46 -0.29
CA LEU A 144 -34.50 -11.35 -1.22
C LEU A 144 -33.21 -10.95 -1.93
N GLN A 145 -32.07 -10.98 -1.25
CA GLN A 145 -30.76 -10.68 -1.86
C GLN A 145 -30.39 -11.68 -2.95
N ASN A 146 -30.72 -12.97 -2.77
CA ASN A 146 -30.43 -14.03 -3.74
C ASN A 146 -31.50 -14.18 -4.84
N ASN A 147 -32.67 -13.55 -4.69
CA ASN A 147 -33.81 -13.66 -5.62
C ASN A 147 -34.22 -12.31 -6.27
N SER A 148 -33.47 -11.22 -6.03
CA SER A 148 -33.69 -9.90 -6.67
C SER A 148 -32.88 -9.70 -7.95
#